data_AF-A0AAW5N0C7-F1
#
_entry.id   AF-A0AAW5N0C7-F1
#
_cell.length_a   1.000
_cell.length_b   1.000
_cell.length_c   1.000
_cell.angle_alpha   90.00
_cell.angle_beta   90.00
_cell.angle_gamma   90.00
#
_symmetry.space_group_name_H-M   'P 1'
#
loop_
_entity.id
_entity.type
_entity.pdbx_description
1 polymer ?
#
loop_
_entity_poly.entity_id
_entity_poly.type
_entity_poly.pdbx_seq_one_letter_code
_entity_poly.pdbx_strand_id
1 'polypeptide(L)' 'GYLMMRNLLAGGFNGPVLPVTPAWKAVLGVLAWPDIASLPFTPDLAVLCTNASRNLALLEELGEKGCKTCIILSAPA' A
#
# COMPACT_ATOMS: atom_id res chain seq x y z
N GLY A 1 -0.91 -8.64 -0.38
CA GLY A 1 -1.42 -7.45 -1.11
C GLY A 1 -2.67 -7.76 -1.92
N TYR A 2 -2.61 -8.75 -2.83
CA TYR A 2 -3.70 -9.09 -3.76
C TYR A 2 -5.08 -9.24 -3.10
N LEU A 3 -5.18 -10.02 -2.02
CA LEU A 3 -6.47 -10.23 -1.34
C LEU A 3 -7.08 -8.94 -0.79
N MET A 4 -6.26 -8.05 -0.20
CA MET A 4 -6.74 -6.75 0.29
C MET A 4 -7.24 -5.87 -0.86
N MET A 5 -6.47 -5.79 -1.95
CA MET A 5 -6.89 -5.08 -3.17
C MET A 5 -8.24 -5.60 -3.69
N ARG A 6 -8.38 -6.92 -3.83
CA ARG A 6 -9.62 -7.56 -4.28
C ARG A 6 -10.79 -7.22 -3.36
N ASN A 7 -10.60 -7.28 -2.05
CA ASN A 7 -11.65 -7.03 -1.07
C ASN A 7 -12.07 -5.55 -1.05
N LEU A 8 -11.12 -4.61 -1.15
CA LEU A 8 -11.42 -3.18 -1.22
C LEU A 8 -12.25 -2.83 -2.47
N LEU A 9 -11.86 -3.37 -3.63
CA LEU A 9 -12.56 -3.14 -4.89
C LEU A 9 -13.95 -3.81 -4.90
N ALA A 10 -14.04 -5.07 -4.47
CA ALA A 10 -15.32 -5.78 -4.41
C ALA A 10 -16.27 -5.22 -3.35
N GLY A 11 -15.73 -4.66 -2.26
CA GLY A 11 -16.49 -4.01 -1.20
C GLY A 11 -17.00 -2.61 -1.54
N GLY A 12 -16.71 -2.08 -2.74
CA GLY A 12 -17.18 -0.77 -3.16
C GLY A 12 -16.53 0.38 -2.40
N PHE A 13 -15.25 0.26 -2.02
CA PHE A 13 -14.52 1.39 -1.44
C PHE A 13 -14.52 2.57 -2.42
N ASN A 14 -15.09 3.69 -1.99
CA ASN A 14 -15.32 4.87 -2.86
C ASN A 14 -14.13 5.84 -2.91
N GLY A 15 -13.07 5.57 -2.14
CA GLY A 15 -11.84 6.37 -2.17
C GLY A 15 -10.82 5.85 -3.18
N PRO A 16 -9.76 6.62 -3.46
CA PRO A 16 -8.67 6.14 -4.31
C PRO A 16 -7.90 5.02 -3.60
N VAL A 17 -7.60 3.95 -4.35
CA VAL A 17 -6.70 2.89 -3.90
C VAL A 17 -5.36 3.09 -4.60
N LEU A 18 -4.27 3.08 -3.82
CA LEU A 18 -2.91 3.33 -4.29
C LEU A 18 -2.02 2.08 -4.11
N PRO A 19 -2.03 1.11 -5.04
CA PRO A 19 -1.16 -0.05 -4.96
C PRO A 19 0.31 0.36 -5.09
N VAL A 20 1.15 -0.06 -4.14
CA VAL A 20 2.61 0.15 -4.21
C VAL A 20 3.29 -1.19 -4.43
N THR A 21 3.94 -1.37 -5.58
CA THR A 21 4.73 -2.55 -5.91
C THR A 21 5.71 -2.25 -7.05
N PRO A 22 6.98 -2.66 -6.94
CA PRO A 22 7.94 -2.55 -8.03
C PRO A 22 7.72 -3.58 -9.14
N ALA A 23 6.87 -4.60 -8.91
CA ALA A 23 6.74 -5.74 -9.81
C ALA A 23 5.77 -5.49 -10.98
N TRP A 24 4.80 -4.58 -10.82
CA TRP A 24 3.69 -4.45 -11.76
C TRP A 24 3.33 -2.98 -11.96
N LYS A 25 2.96 -2.60 -13.20
CA LYS A 25 2.45 -1.25 -13.52
C LYS A 25 0.98 -1.05 -13.12
N ALA A 26 0.23 -2.14 -12.92
CA ALA A 26 -1.15 -2.12 -12.48
C ALA A 26 -1.50 -3.40 -11.71
N VAL A 27 -2.42 -3.29 -10.75
CA VAL A 27 -2.97 -4.40 -9.96
C VAL A 27 -4.50 -4.33 -10.03
N LEU A 28 -5.14 -5.38 -10.54
CA LEU A 28 -6.60 -5.44 -10.72
C LEU A 28 -7.18 -4.23 -11.50
N GLY A 29 -6.46 -3.77 -12.53
CA GLY A 29 -6.87 -2.62 -13.35
C GLY A 29 -6.60 -1.25 -12.73
N VAL A 30 -6.07 -1.19 -11.50
CA VAL A 30 -5.65 0.06 -10.84
C VAL A 30 -4.16 0.29 -11.09
N LEU A 31 -3.77 1.49 -11.50
CA LEU A 31 -2.37 1.86 -11.66
C LEU A 31 -1.59 1.65 -10.36
N ALA A 32 -0.37 1.15 -10.45
CA ALA A 32 0.49 0.91 -9.31
C ALA A 32 1.75 1.76 -9.38
N TRP A 33 2.28 2.08 -8.21
CA TRP A 33 3.49 2.89 -8.05
C TRP A 33 4.66 2.02 -7.59
N PRO A 34 5.89 2.29 -8.05
CA PRO A 34 7.05 1.47 -7.72
C PRO A 34 7.45 1.57 -6.24
N ASP A 35 7.21 2.72 -5.61
CA ASP A 35 7.59 3.07 -4.24
C ASP A 35 6.63 4.11 -3.63
N ILE A 36 6.79 4.38 -2.33
CA ILE A 36 5.97 5.34 -1.57
C ILE A 36 6.24 6.79 -2.03
N ALA A 37 7.50 7.10 -2.37
CA ALA A 37 7.91 8.42 -2.83
C ALA A 37 7.16 8.83 -4.12
N SER A 38 6.93 7.88 -5.02
CA SER A 38 6.23 8.07 -6.30
C SER A 38 4.72 8.28 -6.18
N LEU A 39 4.13 8.09 -4.99
CA LEU A 39 2.70 8.28 -4.80
C LEU A 39 2.27 9.73 -5.11
N PRO A 40 1.13 9.91 -5.80
CA PRO A 40 0.68 11.23 -6.27
C PRO A 40 0.21 12.15 -5.13
N PHE A 41 -0.14 11.58 -3.99
CA PHE A 41 -0.49 12.28 -2.76
C PHE A 41 -0.24 11.39 -1.55
N THR A 42 -0.26 11.98 -0.37
CA THR A 42 -0.08 11.27 0.90
C THR A 42 -1.34 10.47 1.23
N PRO A 43 -1.24 9.14 1.45
CA PRO A 43 -2.39 8.35 1.86
C PRO A 43 -2.78 8.64 3.32
N ASP A 44 -4.08 8.69 3.59
CA ASP A 44 -4.59 8.79 4.98
C ASP A 44 -4.31 7.52 5.78
N LEU A 45 -4.36 6.35 5.11
CA LEU A 45 -4.13 5.04 5.69
C LEU A 45 -3.33 4.15 4.73
N ALA A 46 -2.26 3.54 5.24
CA ALA A 46 -1.48 2.53 4.55
C ALA A 46 -1.81 1.11 5.06
N VAL A 47 -1.78 0.13 4.16
CA VAL A 47 -1.88 -1.29 4.52
C VAL A 47 -0.62 -2.00 4.05
N LEU A 48 0.24 -2.40 4.99
CA LEU A 48 1.45 -3.16 4.68
C LEU A 48 1.12 -4.64 4.58
N CYS A 49 1.21 -5.16 3.37
CA CYS A 49 1.11 -6.60 3.08
C CYS A 49 2.45 -7.15 2.55
N THR A 50 3.55 -6.76 3.19
CA THR A 50 4.93 -7.12 2.85
C THR A 50 5.53 -8.06 3.89
N ASN A 51 6.66 -8.68 3.55
CA ASN A 51 7.47 -9.43 4.52
C ASN A 51 7.89 -8.52 5.68
N ALA A 52 7.89 -9.06 6.91
CA ALA A 52 8.16 -8.31 8.13
C ALA A 52 9.50 -7.55 8.11
N SER A 53 10.53 -8.09 7.43
CA SER A 53 11.85 -7.45 7.29
C SER A 53 11.79 -6.08 6.60
N ARG A 54 10.76 -5.80 5.82
CA ARG A 54 10.59 -4.52 5.10
C ARG A 54 9.79 -3.48 5.88
N ASN A 55 9.08 -3.88 6.94
CA ASN A 55 8.06 -3.03 7.55
C ASN A 55 8.66 -1.77 8.17
N LEU A 56 9.82 -1.85 8.83
CA LEU A 56 10.43 -0.68 9.48
C LEU A 56 10.77 0.42 8.47
N ALA A 57 11.45 0.06 7.38
CA ALA A 57 11.78 1.00 6.32
C ALA A 57 10.53 1.61 5.67
N LEU A 58 9.51 0.78 5.39
CA LEU A 58 8.25 1.26 4.80
C LEU A 58 7.47 2.18 5.75
N LEU A 59 7.50 1.92 7.06
CA LEU A 59 6.89 2.80 8.06
C LEU A 59 7.59 4.16 8.12
N GLU A 60 8.91 4.18 8.03
CA GLU A 60 9.70 5.43 7.98
C GLU A 60 9.37 6.24 6.72
N GLU A 61 9.41 5.62 5.53
CA GLU A 61 9.02 6.25 4.27
C GLU A 61 7.57 6.80 4.31
N LEU A 62 6.63 6.04 4.89
CA LEU A 62 5.26 6.48 5.08
C LEU A 62 5.16 7.69 6.02
N GLY A 63 5.93 7.68 7.12
CA GLY A 63 6.01 8.78 8.07
C GLY A 63 6.55 10.05 7.43
N GLU A 64 7.64 9.95 6.64
CA GLU A 64 8.22 11.05 5.89
C GLU A 64 7.25 11.63 4.84
N LYS A 65 6.49 10.76 4.16
CA LYS A 65 5.43 11.17 3.22
C LYS A 65 4.24 11.83 3.94
N GLY A 66 4.14 11.68 5.26
CA GLY A 66 3.08 12.27 6.11
C GLY A 66 1.86 11.36 6.34
N CYS A 67 1.96 10.07 6.05
CA CYS A 67 0.89 9.10 6.29
C CYS A 67 0.72 8.89 7.81
N LYS A 68 -0.50 9.09 8.31
CA LYS A 68 -0.77 9.13 9.76
C LYS A 68 -1.15 7.77 10.34
N THR A 69 -1.53 6.81 9.50
CA THR A 69 -2.10 5.54 9.97
C THR A 69 -1.60 4.40 9.11
N CYS A 70 -1.19 3.31 9.75
CA CYS A 70 -0.72 2.11 9.07
C CYS A 70 -1.29 0.85 9.72
N ILE A 71 -1.86 -0.03 8.91
CA ILE A 71 -2.26 -1.38 9.30
C ILE A 71 -1.23 -2.37 8.75
N ILE A 72 -0.62 -3.16 9.63
CA ILE A 72 0.35 -4.18 9.25
C ILE A 72 -0.35 -5.53 9.24
N LEU A 73 -0.48 -6.12 8.05
CA LEU A 73 -1.07 -7.45 7.83
C LEU A 73 0.01 -8.51 7.58
N SER A 74 1.24 -8.24 7.99
CA SER A 74 2.37 -9.14 7.79
C SER A 74 2.12 -10.48 8.46
N ALA A 75 2.22 -11.55 7.66
CA ALA A 75 2.47 -12.88 8.20
C ALA A 75 3.97 -13.00 8.56
N PRO A 76 4.34 -13.86 9.54
CA PRO A 76 5.73 -14.25 9.74
C PRO A 76 6.32 -14.79 8.43
N ALA A 77 7.65 -14.72 8.31
CA ALA A 77 8.39 -15.28 7.19
C ALA A 77 8.09 -16.77 6.99
#